data_AF-A0A8J3L7N2-F1
#
_entry.id   AF-A0A8J3L7N2-F1
#
_cell.length_a   1.000
_cell.length_b   1.000
_cell.length_c   1.000
_cell.angle_alpha   90.00
_cell.angle_beta   90.00
_cell.angle_gamma   90.00
#
_symmetry.space_group_name_H-M   'P 1'
#
loop_
_entity.id
_entity.type
_entity.pdbx_description
1 polymer ?
#
loop_
_entity_poly.entity_id
_entity_poly.type
_entity_poly.pdbx_seq_one_letter_code
_entity_poly.pdbx_strand_id
1 'polypeptide(L)'
;MSLALAPVLDFSVELGAELPCRKFDPDLWFSDAPAELELAKSLCGECPLKVECLSGALEREEPWGVWGGEIFERGAVVARKRPRGRPRKDDLAREAALVAETEARVAAVTARESVRLAA
;
A
#
# COMPACT_ATOMS: atom_id res chain seq x y z
N MET A 1 41.14 -26.97 -26.58
CA MET A 1 40.49 -25.84 -25.88
C MET A 1 38.98 -25.99 -26.07
N SER A 2 38.33 -26.83 -25.24
CA SER A 2 36.87 -26.85 -25.16
C SER A 2 36.48 -25.86 -24.08
N LEU A 3 35.83 -24.76 -24.48
CA LEU A 3 35.13 -23.88 -23.57
C LEU A 3 33.87 -24.63 -23.12
N ALA A 4 33.86 -25.05 -21.85
CA ALA A 4 32.67 -25.58 -21.20
C ALA A 4 31.63 -24.47 -21.11
N LEU A 5 30.50 -24.67 -21.77
CA LEU A 5 29.26 -23.93 -21.53
C LEU A 5 28.83 -24.27 -20.10
N ALA A 6 28.86 -23.28 -19.20
CA ALA A 6 28.26 -23.42 -17.88
C ALA A 6 26.76 -23.71 -18.02
N PRO A 7 26.18 -24.61 -17.22
CA PRO A 7 24.74 -24.74 -17.17
C PRO A 7 24.19 -23.44 -16.56
N VAL A 8 23.38 -22.73 -17.35
CA VAL A 8 22.47 -21.71 -16.83
C VAL A 8 21.70 -22.34 -15.68
N LEU A 9 21.97 -21.86 -14.47
CA LEU A 9 21.27 -22.26 -13.28
C LEU A 9 19.80 -21.95 -13.49
N ASP A 10 19.01 -23.00 -13.64
CA ASP A 10 17.58 -23.00 -13.42
C ASP A 10 17.35 -22.60 -11.96
N PHE A 11 17.38 -21.28 -11.71
CA PHE A 11 16.96 -20.70 -10.45
C PHE A 11 15.44 -20.64 -10.47
N SER A 12 14.84 -21.82 -10.45
CA SER A 12 13.47 -21.99 -10.01
C SER A 12 13.43 -21.53 -8.56
N VAL A 13 13.23 -20.23 -8.34
CA VAL A 13 12.85 -19.66 -7.04
C VAL A 13 11.66 -20.50 -6.59
N GLU A 14 11.86 -21.35 -5.59
CA GLU A 14 10.72 -22.04 -5.02
C GLU A 14 9.72 -20.96 -4.58
N LEU A 15 8.56 -20.96 -5.22
CA LEU A 15 7.43 -20.06 -4.97
C LEU A 15 6.83 -20.22 -3.54
N GLY A 16 7.58 -20.81 -2.61
CA GLY A 16 7.30 -20.93 -1.19
C GLY A 16 8.16 -20.01 -0.30
N ALA A 17 8.94 -19.09 -0.87
CA ALA A 17 9.60 -18.06 -0.08
C ALA A 17 8.54 -17.30 0.74
N GLU A 18 8.67 -17.33 2.06
CA GLU A 18 7.78 -16.64 2.99
C GLU A 18 7.94 -15.13 2.85
N LEU A 19 7.25 -14.56 1.87
CA LEU A 19 7.26 -13.12 1.61
C LEU A 19 6.32 -12.44 2.60
N PRO A 20 6.81 -11.50 3.43
CA PRO A 20 5.95 -10.80 4.39
C PRO A 20 4.74 -10.12 3.72
N CYS A 21 4.94 -9.51 2.55
CA CYS A 21 3.87 -8.86 1.79
C CYS A 21 2.78 -9.81 1.25
N ARG A 22 3.00 -11.13 1.30
CA ARG A 22 1.98 -12.15 0.97
C ARG A 22 1.35 -12.80 2.21
N LYS A 23 2.00 -12.69 3.37
CA LYS A 23 1.51 -13.25 4.63
C LYS A 23 0.61 -12.31 5.41
N PHE A 24 0.92 -11.03 5.39
CA PHE A 24 0.17 -10.00 6.10
C PHE A 24 -0.79 -9.30 5.14
N ASP A 25 -1.67 -8.47 5.71
CA ASP A 25 -2.60 -7.65 4.95
C ASP A 25 -1.85 -6.75 3.92
N PRO A 26 -2.15 -6.87 2.61
CA PRO A 26 -1.55 -6.02 1.59
C PRO A 26 -1.74 -4.53 1.86
N ASP A 27 -2.86 -4.12 2.45
CA ASP A 27 -3.15 -2.70 2.71
C ASP A 27 -2.13 -2.06 3.66
N LEU A 28 -1.41 -2.86 4.46
CA LEU A 28 -0.35 -2.39 5.34
C LEU A 28 0.82 -1.75 4.57
N TRP A 29 1.23 -2.33 3.43
CA TRP A 29 2.30 -1.77 2.57
C TRP A 29 1.87 -0.48 1.86
N PHE A 30 0.57 -0.25 1.84
CA PHE A 30 -0.11 0.85 1.16
C PHE A 30 -0.90 1.69 2.19
N SER A 31 -0.44 1.72 3.44
CA SER A 31 -1.15 2.48 4.46
C SER A 31 -0.90 3.98 4.31
N ASP A 32 -1.94 4.75 4.63
CA ASP A 32 -1.80 6.18 4.77
C ASP A 32 -1.17 6.59 6.12
N ALA A 33 -1.20 5.70 7.12
CA ALA A 33 -0.72 5.92 8.47
C ALA A 33 0.80 5.69 8.58
N PRO A 34 1.58 6.67 9.08
CA PRO A 34 3.03 6.52 9.21
C PRO A 34 3.46 5.30 10.05
N ALA A 35 2.73 4.98 11.12
CA ALA A 35 3.09 3.86 12.00
C ALA A 35 2.95 2.50 11.29
N GLU A 36 1.95 2.34 10.43
CA GLU A 36 1.72 1.12 9.65
C GLU A 36 2.77 0.95 8.54
N LEU A 37 3.19 2.05 7.91
CA LEU A 37 4.30 2.01 6.95
C LEU A 37 5.63 1.65 7.61
N GLU A 38 5.91 2.15 8.82
CA GLU A 38 7.10 1.71 9.56
C GLU A 38 7.03 0.22 9.94
N LEU A 39 5.84 -0.28 10.30
CA LEU A 39 5.63 -1.70 10.53
C LEU A 39 5.91 -2.51 9.25
N ALA A 40 5.30 -2.17 8.11
CA ALA A 40 5.57 -2.81 6.82
C ALA A 40 7.06 -2.77 6.46
N LYS A 41 7.72 -1.62 6.66
CA LYS A 41 9.16 -1.46 6.44
C LYS A 41 9.98 -2.43 7.27
N SER A 42 9.66 -2.59 8.55
CA SER A 42 10.34 -3.54 9.43
C SER A 42 10.13 -5.00 9.03
N LEU A 43 8.91 -5.35 8.58
CA LEU A 43 8.59 -6.70 8.10
C LEU A 43 9.43 -7.08 6.88
N CYS A 44 9.81 -6.12 6.04
CA CYS A 44 10.70 -6.36 4.91
C CYS A 44 12.15 -6.70 5.29
N GLY A 45 12.56 -6.59 6.57
CA GLY A 45 13.95 -6.74 7.01
C GLY A 45 14.64 -8.04 6.60
N GLU A 46 13.93 -9.17 6.70
CA GLU A 46 14.43 -10.51 6.38
C GLU A 46 13.91 -11.04 5.03
N CYS A 47 13.26 -10.18 4.23
CA CYS A 47 12.67 -10.59 2.97
C CYS A 47 13.77 -10.97 1.96
N PRO A 48 13.76 -12.20 1.38
CA PRO A 48 14.79 -12.62 0.44
C PRO A 48 14.78 -11.82 -0.88
N LEU A 49 13.67 -11.17 -1.21
CA LEU A 49 13.51 -10.35 -2.42
C LEU A 49 13.71 -8.86 -2.17
N LYS A 50 14.23 -8.45 -0.99
CA LYS A 50 14.33 -7.04 -0.61
C LYS A 50 15.03 -6.18 -1.67
N VAL A 51 16.16 -6.66 -2.19
CA VAL A 51 16.98 -5.93 -3.18
C VAL A 51 16.26 -5.81 -4.52
N GLU A 52 15.78 -6.91 -5.07
CA GLU A 52 15.07 -6.93 -6.37
C GLU A 52 13.76 -6.13 -6.30
N CYS A 53 13.04 -6.23 -5.17
CA CYS A 53 11.82 -5.47 -4.93
C CYS A 53 12.10 -3.96 -4.90
N LEU A 54 13.19 -3.53 -4.23
CA LEU A 54 13.59 -2.13 -4.23
C LEU A 54 14.00 -1.64 -5.62
N SER A 55 14.80 -2.43 -6.35
CA SER A 55 15.24 -2.08 -7.71
C SER A 55 14.04 -1.87 -8.63
N GLY A 56 13.11 -2.83 -8.66
CA GLY A 56 11.91 -2.71 -9.49
C GLY A 56 11.01 -1.53 -9.10
N ALA A 57 10.94 -1.19 -7.82
CA ALA A 57 10.15 -0.04 -7.36
C ALA A 57 10.79 1.30 -7.79
N LEU A 58 12.12 1.40 -7.77
CA LEU A 58 12.84 2.56 -8.28
C LEU A 58 12.66 2.71 -9.80
N GLU A 59 12.76 1.62 -10.56
CA GLU A 59 12.58 1.62 -12.02
C GLU A 59 11.18 2.07 -12.45
N ARG A 60 10.15 1.72 -11.67
CA ARG A 60 8.75 2.11 -11.94
C ARG A 60 8.38 3.46 -11.33
N GLU A 61 9.31 4.11 -10.63
CA GLU A 61 9.07 5.34 -9.87
C GLU A 61 7.81 5.21 -8.98
N GLU A 62 7.73 4.10 -8.23
CA GLU A 62 6.52 3.76 -7.47
C GLU A 62 6.06 4.97 -6.64
N PRO A 63 4.82 5.44 -6.83
CA PRO A 63 4.45 6.76 -6.35
C PRO A 63 4.34 6.80 -4.82
N TRP A 64 4.07 5.66 -4.18
CA TRP A 64 3.90 5.53 -2.74
C TRP A 64 3.96 4.07 -2.26
N GLY A 65 4.03 3.89 -0.94
CA GLY A 65 3.97 2.59 -0.26
C GLY A 65 5.34 2.10 0.23
N VAL A 66 5.40 0.88 0.77
CA VAL A 66 6.66 0.24 1.18
C VAL A 66 7.14 -0.73 0.11
N TRP A 67 8.38 -0.58 -0.33
CA TRP A 67 9.01 -1.44 -1.33
C TRP A 67 10.44 -1.76 -0.93
N GLY A 68 10.80 -3.04 -0.90
CA GLY A 68 12.16 -3.47 -0.54
C GLY A 68 12.66 -2.94 0.81
N GLY A 69 11.75 -2.71 1.76
CA GLY A 69 12.08 -2.14 3.07
C GLY A 69 12.37 -0.65 3.06
N GLU A 70 11.90 0.09 2.06
CA GLU A 70 11.92 1.55 2.01
C GLU A 70 10.53 2.12 1.80
N ILE A 71 10.28 3.32 2.35
CA ILE A 71 9.01 4.02 2.18
C ILE A 71 9.15 4.95 0.97
N PHE A 72 8.21 4.86 0.04
CA PHE A 72 8.08 5.74 -1.10
C PHE A 72 7.02 6.81 -0.82
N GLU A 73 7.34 8.04 -1.19
CA GLU A 73 6.41 9.16 -1.20
C GLU A 73 6.72 10.04 -2.40
N ARG A 74 5.75 10.18 -3.32
CA ARG A 74 5.89 10.94 -4.57
C ARG A 74 7.05 10.44 -5.46
N GLY A 75 7.20 9.12 -5.56
CA GLY A 75 8.24 8.49 -6.39
C GLY A 75 9.64 8.52 -5.78
N ALA A 76 9.81 9.06 -4.57
CA ALA A 76 11.10 9.15 -3.89
C ALA A 76 11.11 8.33 -2.60
N VAL A 77 12.26 7.73 -2.29
CA VAL A 77 12.50 7.08 -1.00
C VAL A 77 12.60 8.14 0.09
N VAL A 78 11.81 7.97 1.15
CA VAL A 78 11.83 8.79 2.35
C VAL A 78 12.16 7.93 3.56
N ALA A 79 12.86 8.53 4.53
CA ALA A 79 13.21 7.81 5.75
C ALA A 79 11.96 7.42 6.57
N ARG A 80 10.96 8.31 6.58
CA ARG A 80 9.65 8.13 7.23
C ARG A 80 8.60 9.00 6.56
N LYS A 81 7.35 8.54 6.50
CA LYS A 81 6.22 9.38 6.05
C LYS A 81 5.90 10.45 7.09
N ARG A 82 5.77 11.71 6.68
CA ARG A 82 5.35 12.77 7.60
C ARG A 82 3.84 12.63 7.86
N PRO A 83 3.37 12.64 9.12
CA PRO A 83 1.95 12.71 9.39
C PRO A 83 1.33 13.91 8.69
N ARG A 84 0.09 13.77 8.25
CA ARG A 84 -0.67 14.93 7.77
C ARG A 84 -0.64 15.98 8.88
N GLY A 85 -0.32 17.22 8.50
CA GLY A 85 -0.40 18.35 9.43
C GLY A 85 -1.82 18.47 9.97
N ARG A 86 -1.99 19.18 11.08
CA ARG A 86 -3.33 19.47 11.61
C ARG A 86 -4.20 20.07 10.49
N PRO A 87 -5.36 19.48 10.17
CA PRO A 87 -6.28 20.04 9.18
C PRO A 87 -6.63 21.49 9.53
N ARG A 88 -6.87 22.34 8.53
CA ARG A 88 -7.35 23.70 8.81
C ARG A 88 -8.77 23.59 9.37
N LYS A 89 -9.18 24.56 10.19
CA LYS A 89 -10.52 24.57 10.80
C LYS A 89 -11.63 24.47 9.74
N ASP A 90 -11.44 25.16 8.61
CA ASP A 90 -12.42 25.17 7.51
C ASP A 90 -12.48 23.83 6.77
N ASP A 91 -11.38 23.06 6.74
CA ASP A 91 -11.37 21.72 6.15
C ASP A 91 -12.23 20.77 6.98
N LEU A 92 -12.12 20.83 8.32
CA LEU A 92 -12.95 20.03 9.22
C LEU A 92 -14.44 20.38 9.09
N ALA A 93 -14.77 21.66 8.96
CA ALA A 93 -16.15 22.10 8.73
C ALA A 93 -16.70 21.60 7.39
N ARG A 94 -15.88 21.66 6.33
CA ARG A 94 -16.22 21.14 4.99
C ARG A 94 -16.42 19.63 5.02
N GLU A 95 -15.53 18.90 5.69
CA GLU A 95 -15.61 17.44 5.83
C GLU A 95 -16.86 17.02 6.59
N ALA A 96 -17.19 17.68 7.71
CA ALA A 96 -18.42 17.43 8.45
C ALA A 96 -19.68 17.68 7.60
N ALA A 97 -19.70 18.74 6.78
CA ALA A 97 -20.81 19.02 5.87
C ALA A 97 -20.95 17.93 4.79
N LEU A 98 -19.84 17.46 4.21
CA LEU A 98 -19.83 16.37 3.22
C LEU A 98 -20.32 15.04 3.82
N VAL A 99 -19.94 14.74 5.05
CA VAL A 99 -20.42 13.55 5.77
C VAL A 99 -21.93 13.64 5.98
N ALA A 100 -22.44 14.76 6.51
CA ALA A 100 -23.87 14.97 6.71
C ALA A 100 -24.68 14.89 5.40
N GLU A 101 -24.14 15.45 4.30
CA GLU A 101 -24.76 15.33 2.98
C GLU A 101 -24.80 13.87 2.51
N THR A 102 -23.68 13.15 2.65
CA THR A 102 -23.57 11.74 2.25
C THR A 102 -24.55 10.88 3.03
N GLU A 103 -24.64 11.06 4.35
CA GLU A 103 -25.59 10.37 5.22
C GLU A 103 -27.04 10.64 4.81
N ALA A 104 -27.40 11.91 4.54
CA ALA A 104 -28.73 12.26 4.07
C ALA A 104 -29.06 11.63 2.72
N ARG A 105 -28.09 11.56 1.79
CA ARG A 105 -28.25 10.90 0.49
C ARG A 105 -28.43 9.39 0.65
N VAL A 106 -27.62 8.76 1.49
CA VAL A 106 -27.73 7.32 1.79
C VAL A 106 -29.10 7.01 2.41
N ALA A 107 -29.53 7.79 3.40
CA ALA A 107 -30.85 7.63 4.04
C ALA A 107 -32.02 7.78 3.04
N ALA A 108 -31.93 8.72 2.10
CA ALA A 108 -32.95 8.90 1.08
C ALA A 108 -33.01 7.72 0.09
N VAL A 109 -31.86 7.14 -0.27
CA VAL A 109 -31.79 5.95 -1.14
C VAL A 109 -32.37 4.74 -0.45
N THR A 110 -31.96 4.48 0.80
CA THR A 110 -32.45 3.33 1.57
C THR A 110 -33.96 3.42 1.83
N ALA A 111 -34.50 4.62 2.10
CA ALA A 111 -35.93 4.84 2.23
C ALA A 111 -36.69 4.51 0.93
N ARG A 112 -36.19 4.98 -0.22
CA ARG A 112 -36.81 4.68 -1.54
C ARG A 112 -36.80 3.19 -1.86
N GLU A 113 -35.70 2.51 -1.57
CA GLU A 113 -35.56 1.06 -1.78
C GLU A 113 -36.50 0.26 -0.87
N SER A 114 -36.63 0.68 0.40
CA SER A 114 -37.57 0.09 1.36
C SER A 114 -39.02 0.22 0.90
N VAL A 115 -39.40 1.39 0.36
CA VAL A 115 -40.73 1.61 -0.22
C VAL A 115 -40.96 0.72 -1.44
N ARG A 116 -39.95 0.52 -2.29
CA ARG A 116 -40.06 -0.32 -3.50
C ARG A 116 -40.23 -1.81 -3.19
N LEU A 117 -39.54 -2.32 -2.16
CA LEU A 117 -39.62 -3.73 -1.75
C LEU A 117 -40.95 -4.08 -1.06
N ALA A 118 -41.66 -3.08 -0.54
CA ALA A 118 -42.94 -3.24 0.14
C ALA A 118 -44.16 -3.18 -0.81
N ALA A 119 -43.95 -2.95 -2.11
CA ALA A 119 -44.98 -2.83 -3.14
C ALA A 119 -44.95 -4.03 -4.11
#